data_AF-A0A837NY24-F1
#
_entry.id   AF-A0A837NY24-F1
#
_cell.length_a   1.000
_cell.length_b   1.000
_cell.length_c   1.000
_cell.angle_alpha   90.00
_cell.angle_beta   90.00
_cell.angle_gamma   90.00
#
_symmetry.space_group_name_H-M   'P 1'
#
loop_
_entity.id
_entity.type
_entity.pdbx_description
1 polymer ?
#
loop_
_entity_poly.entity_id
_entity_poly.type
_entity_poly.pdbx_seq_one_letter_code
_entity_poly.pdbx_strand_id
1 'polypeptide(L)'
;MKKSEAMQRARSIYGIDFQNRNTHFSKINKALPVWWLEVSLDKIDDNRVKQIYFLLEDGVNLHLLDIPTDYLRQHKSGFYIRHDKNHMCFKIDISSYQELMGSKRELMKRFKV
;
A
#
# COMPACT_ATOMS: atom_id res chain seq x y z
N MET A 1 6.66 -16.00 1.67
CA MET A 1 7.12 -14.81 2.42
C MET A 1 6.08 -14.31 3.43
N LYS A 2 6.51 -14.01 4.65
CA LYS A 2 5.78 -13.27 5.69
C LYS A 2 6.10 -11.78 5.60
N LYS A 3 5.32 -10.92 6.26
CA LYS A 3 5.56 -9.46 6.28
C LYS A 3 6.93 -9.09 6.85
N SER A 4 7.40 -9.75 7.92
CA SER A 4 8.72 -9.51 8.52
C SER A 4 9.86 -9.78 7.54
N GLU A 5 9.77 -10.90 6.81
CA GLU A 5 10.72 -11.26 5.76
C GLU A 5 10.69 -10.25 4.60
N ALA A 6 9.49 -9.80 4.20
CA ALA A 6 9.34 -8.77 3.18
C ALA A 6 9.98 -7.45 3.61
N MET A 7 9.78 -7.01 4.85
CA MET A 7 10.42 -5.79 5.38
C MET A 7 11.95 -5.94 5.43
N GLN A 8 12.48 -7.10 5.81
CA GLN A 8 13.91 -7.35 5.83
C GLN A 8 14.51 -7.29 4.41
N ARG A 9 13.88 -7.99 3.45
CA ARG A 9 14.28 -7.97 2.03
C ARG A 9 14.17 -6.56 1.45
N ALA A 10 13.07 -5.84 1.73
CA ALA A 10 12.87 -4.48 1.26
C ALA A 10 13.94 -3.53 1.83
N ARG A 11 14.30 -3.66 3.10
CA ARG A 11 15.37 -2.84 3.72
C ARG A 11 16.70 -3.02 2.99
N SER A 12 17.06 -4.24 2.59
CA SER A 12 18.28 -4.48 1.80
C SER A 12 18.23 -3.95 0.38
N ILE A 13 17.04 -3.86 -0.24
CA ILE A 13 16.87 -3.38 -1.62
C ILE A 13 16.80 -1.85 -1.67
N TYR A 14 16.00 -1.24 -0.81
CA TYR A 14 15.63 0.17 -0.89
C TYR A 14 16.35 1.06 0.15
N GLY A 15 17.05 0.48 1.14
CA GLY A 15 17.72 1.24 2.19
C GLY A 15 16.79 1.99 3.16
N ILE A 16 15.49 1.66 3.16
CA ILE A 16 14.45 2.31 3.98
C ILE A 16 14.25 1.54 5.30
N ASP A 17 14.08 2.28 6.40
CA ASP A 17 13.68 1.70 7.68
C ASP A 17 12.17 1.43 7.75
N PHE A 18 11.77 0.25 7.29
CA PHE A 18 10.38 -0.19 7.35
C PHE A 18 9.95 -0.55 8.77
N GLN A 19 8.84 0.02 9.21
CA GLN A 19 8.25 -0.23 10.53
C GLN A 19 6.84 -0.83 10.41
N ASN A 20 6.41 -1.61 11.40
CA ASN A 20 5.06 -2.20 11.38
C ASN A 20 3.95 -1.16 11.33
N ARG A 21 4.21 0.04 11.88
CA ARG A 21 3.24 1.14 11.93
C ARG A 21 2.88 1.68 10.55
N ASN A 22 3.86 1.84 9.67
CA ASN A 22 3.73 2.47 8.35
C ASN A 22 3.80 1.50 7.17
N THR A 23 4.24 0.27 7.39
CA THR A 23 4.41 -0.71 6.31
C THR A 23 3.23 -1.66 6.24
N HIS A 24 2.70 -1.86 5.06
CA HIS A 24 1.68 -2.86 4.75
C HIS A 24 2.22 -3.80 3.67
N PHE A 25 1.83 -5.07 3.76
CA PHE A 25 2.33 -6.12 2.88
C PHE A 25 1.16 -6.86 2.27
N SER A 26 1.25 -7.12 0.97
CA SER A 26 0.30 -7.94 0.25
C SER A 26 1.01 -8.85 -0.74
N LYS A 27 0.50 -10.06 -0.86
CA LYS A 27 0.84 -10.96 -1.96
C LYS A 27 -0.20 -10.80 -3.04
N ILE A 28 0.18 -11.13 -4.26
CA ILE A 28 -0.77 -11.27 -5.34
C ILE A 28 -1.92 -12.20 -4.91
N ASN A 29 -3.14 -11.77 -5.20
CA ASN A 29 -4.32 -12.56 -4.94
C ASN A 29 -4.32 -13.81 -5.86
N LYS A 30 -4.73 -14.96 -5.31
CA LYS A 30 -4.70 -16.23 -6.06
C LYS A 30 -5.71 -16.28 -7.21
N ALA A 31 -6.83 -15.57 -7.09
CA ALA A 31 -7.94 -15.60 -8.03
C ALA A 31 -7.90 -14.46 -9.05
N LEU A 32 -7.29 -13.32 -8.69
CA LEU A 32 -7.23 -12.14 -9.53
C LEU A 32 -5.81 -11.55 -9.53
N PRO A 33 -5.34 -11.00 -10.66
CA PRO A 33 -4.00 -10.40 -10.78
C PRO A 33 -3.95 -9.03 -10.09
N VAL A 34 -4.20 -8.99 -8.79
CA VAL A 34 -4.25 -7.77 -7.98
C VAL A 34 -3.62 -7.99 -6.61
N TRP A 35 -3.11 -6.91 -6.03
CA TRP A 35 -2.83 -6.83 -4.60
C TRP A 35 -4.01 -6.22 -3.85
N TRP A 36 -4.31 -6.81 -2.69
CA TRP A 36 -5.33 -6.29 -1.79
C TRP A 36 -4.69 -5.82 -0.50
N LEU A 37 -5.01 -4.59 -0.10
CA LEU A 37 -4.50 -3.97 1.12
C LEU A 37 -5.63 -3.22 1.83
N GLU A 38 -5.56 -3.22 3.15
CA GLU A 38 -6.39 -2.37 4.00
C GLU A 38 -5.43 -1.56 4.89
N VAL A 39 -5.68 -0.26 5.03
CA VAL A 39 -4.97 0.65 5.93
C VAL A 39 -6.00 1.31 6.84
N SER A 40 -5.84 1.17 8.16
CA SER A 40 -6.73 1.84 9.12
C SER A 40 -6.68 3.36 8.91
N LEU A 41 -7.85 3.99 8.96
CA LEU A 41 -7.94 5.44 8.87
C LEU A 41 -7.23 6.13 10.03
N ASP A 42 -7.15 5.51 11.21
CA ASP A 42 -6.41 6.06 12.36
C ASP A 42 -4.92 6.20 12.04
N LYS A 43 -4.35 5.28 11.26
CA LYS A 43 -2.96 5.39 10.78
C LYS A 43 -2.79 6.48 9.74
N ILE A 44 -3.78 6.62 8.85
CA ILE A 44 -3.76 7.67 7.82
C ILE A 44 -3.86 9.03 8.50
N ASP A 45 -4.75 9.18 9.49
CA ASP A 45 -5.01 10.43 10.17
C ASP A 45 -3.97 10.74 11.28
N ASP A 46 -3.08 9.80 11.63
CA ASP A 46 -1.95 10.03 12.55
C ASP A 46 -0.85 10.88 11.91
N ASN A 47 -0.75 12.14 12.33
CA ASN A 47 0.24 13.11 11.85
C ASN A 47 1.71 12.70 12.07
N ARG A 48 1.99 11.71 12.94
CA ARG A 48 3.33 11.14 13.15
C ARG A 48 3.73 10.14 12.07
N VAL A 49 2.75 9.58 11.36
CA VAL A 49 2.99 8.73 10.20
C VAL A 49 3.03 9.63 8.97
N LYS A 50 4.25 9.88 8.47
CA LYS A 50 4.48 10.75 7.30
C LYS A 50 4.40 9.98 5.99
N GLN A 51 4.75 8.69 6.05
CA GLN A 51 4.84 7.81 4.91
C GLN A 51 4.09 6.52 5.19
N ILE A 52 3.42 5.97 4.17
CA ILE A 52 2.88 4.62 4.15
C ILE A 52 3.60 3.85 3.04
N TYR A 53 4.11 2.67 3.37
CA TYR A 53 4.82 1.80 2.44
C TYR A 53 3.98 0.58 2.12
N PHE A 54 3.73 0.31 0.83
CA PHE A 54 3.18 -0.96 0.39
C PHE A 54 4.28 -1.83 -0.20
N LEU A 55 4.51 -2.96 0.46
CA LEU A 55 5.36 -4.02 -0.05
C LEU A 55 4.49 -5.04 -0.77
N LEU A 56 4.64 -5.10 -2.10
CA LEU A 56 3.76 -5.83 -3.01
C LEU A 56 4.52 -6.96 -3.68
N GLU A 57 4.17 -8.21 -3.36
CA GLU A 57 4.85 -9.38 -3.92
C GLU A 57 4.06 -9.98 -5.09
N ASP A 58 4.70 -10.15 -6.26
CA ASP A 58 4.09 -10.75 -7.46
C ASP A 58 4.36 -12.26 -7.64
N GLY A 59 5.01 -12.90 -6.66
CA GLY A 59 5.48 -14.29 -6.73
C GLY A 59 6.99 -14.43 -6.92
N VAL A 60 7.64 -13.40 -7.47
CA VAL A 60 9.08 -13.40 -7.77
C VAL A 60 9.75 -12.17 -7.15
N ASN A 61 9.17 -11.01 -7.44
CA ASN A 61 9.67 -9.70 -7.07
C ASN A 61 8.91 -9.14 -5.87
N LEU A 62 9.57 -8.20 -5.20
CA LEU A 62 8.97 -7.39 -4.14
C LEU A 62 9.03 -5.93 -4.56
N HIS A 63 7.88 -5.39 -4.95
CA HIS A 63 7.72 -4.01 -5.39
C HIS A 63 7.43 -3.11 -4.18
N LEU A 64 7.86 -1.86 -4.26
CA LEU A 64 7.58 -0.84 -3.26
C LEU A 64 6.67 0.24 -3.86
N LEU A 65 5.57 0.53 -3.18
CA LEU A 65 4.88 1.83 -3.31
C LEU A 65 5.16 2.67 -2.08
N ASP A 66 5.74 3.85 -2.31
CA ASP A 66 6.13 4.81 -1.30
C ASP A 66 5.16 6.01 -1.27
N ILE A 67 4.14 5.96 -0.42
CA ILE A 67 2.97 6.86 -0.48
C ILE A 67 2.99 7.86 0.68
N PRO A 68 3.09 9.18 0.41
CA PRO A 68 3.00 10.19 1.45
C PRO A 68 1.64 10.12 2.13
N THR A 69 1.60 10.07 3.46
CA THR A 69 0.34 9.94 4.19
C THR A 69 -0.56 11.15 3.99
N ASP A 70 0.04 12.35 3.85
CA ASP A 70 -0.68 13.59 3.53
C ASP A 70 -1.43 13.51 2.20
N TYR A 71 -0.87 12.79 1.21
CA TYR A 71 -1.55 12.55 -0.05
C TYR A 71 -2.86 11.77 0.18
N LEU A 72 -2.79 10.68 0.95
CA LEU A 72 -3.97 9.87 1.26
C LEU A 72 -5.04 10.67 2.01
N ARG A 73 -4.63 11.59 2.91
CA ARG A 73 -5.56 12.51 3.60
C ARG A 73 -6.23 13.48 2.64
N GLN A 74 -5.45 14.18 1.82
CA GLN A 74 -5.96 15.19 0.87
C GLN A 74 -6.90 14.60 -0.19
N HIS A 75 -6.72 13.32 -0.51
CA HIS A 75 -7.49 12.63 -1.53
C HIS A 75 -8.37 11.50 -0.98
N LYS A 76 -8.71 11.53 0.32
CA LYS A 76 -9.46 10.49 1.02
C LYS A 76 -10.78 10.11 0.32
N SER A 77 -11.51 11.09 -0.22
CA SER A 77 -12.76 10.89 -0.97
C SER A 77 -12.60 10.15 -2.29
N GLY A 78 -11.38 10.04 -2.82
CA GLY A 78 -11.05 9.32 -4.04
C GLY A 78 -10.81 7.82 -3.86
N PHE A 79 -10.77 7.34 -2.61
CA PHE A 79 -10.53 5.94 -2.26
C PHE A 79 -11.77 5.28 -1.67
N TYR A 80 -11.84 3.96 -1.79
CA TYR A 80 -12.89 3.20 -1.14
C TYR A 80 -12.62 3.05 0.36
N ILE A 81 -13.60 3.43 1.18
CA ILE A 81 -13.55 3.32 2.63
C ILE A 81 -14.52 2.22 3.10
N ARG A 82 -14.00 1.25 3.85
CA ARG A 82 -14.81 0.30 4.62
C ARG A 82 -15.17 0.91 5.97
N HIS A 83 -16.39 1.44 6.07
CA HIS A 83 -16.86 2.11 7.28
C HIS A 83 -16.95 1.18 8.50
N ASP A 84 -17.36 -0.07 8.30
CA ASP A 84 -17.46 -1.09 9.37
C ASP A 84 -16.12 -1.39 10.05
N LYS A 85 -15.02 -1.28 9.30
CA LYS A 85 -13.66 -1.49 9.81
C LYS A 85 -12.90 -0.20 10.09
N ASN A 86 -13.39 0.96 9.66
CA ASN A 86 -12.61 2.20 9.63
C ASN A 86 -11.28 2.06 8.84
N HIS A 87 -11.34 1.47 7.64
CA HIS A 87 -10.16 1.24 6.79
C HIS A 87 -10.34 1.84 5.39
N MET A 88 -9.25 2.39 4.84
CA MET A 88 -9.11 2.63 3.41
C MET A 88 -8.64 1.34 2.73
N CYS A 89 -9.38 0.90 1.71
CA CYS A 89 -9.05 -0.31 0.96
C CYS A 89 -8.38 0.05 -0.37
N PHE A 90 -7.46 -0.80 -0.79
CA PHE A 90 -6.76 -0.67 -2.06
C PHE A 90 -6.82 -2.00 -2.79
N LYS A 91 -7.30 -1.96 -4.03
CA LYS A 91 -7.17 -3.06 -4.99
C LYS A 91 -6.25 -2.58 -6.10
N ILE A 92 -5.03 -3.08 -6.13
CA ILE A 92 -3.99 -2.58 -7.03
C ILE A 92 -3.75 -3.62 -8.13
N ASP A 93 -3.91 -3.21 -9.38
CA ASP A 93 -3.59 -4.06 -10.54
C ASP A 93 -2.09 -4.34 -10.63
N ILE A 94 -1.68 -5.60 -10.85
CA ILE A 94 -0.26 -5.97 -10.84
C ILE A 94 0.53 -5.41 -12.04
N SER A 95 -0.14 -5.20 -13.16
CA SER A 95 0.50 -4.82 -14.41
C SER A 95 0.63 -3.30 -14.50
N SER A 96 -0.46 -2.62 -14.20
CA SER A 96 -0.58 -1.17 -14.34
C SER A 96 -0.34 -0.41 -13.05
N TYR A 97 -0.32 -1.06 -11.88
CA TYR A 97 -0.24 -0.37 -10.59
C TYR A 97 -1.32 0.70 -10.48
N GLN A 98 -2.53 0.42 -10.97
CA GLN A 98 -3.67 1.30 -10.81
C GLN A 98 -4.51 0.86 -9.62
N GLU A 99 -5.02 1.81 -8.85
CA GLU A 99 -6.03 1.54 -7.81
C GLU A 99 -7.40 1.37 -8.49
N LEU A 100 -8.09 0.27 -8.19
CA LEU A 100 -9.25 -0.19 -8.95
C LEU A 100 -10.59 0.03 -8.25
N MET A 101 -10.61 0.41 -6.97
CA MET A 101 -11.86 0.58 -6.21
C MET A 101 -12.38 2.02 -6.19
N GLY A 102 -11.46 2.97 -6.12
CA GLY A 102 -11.72 4.40 -6.04
C GLY A 102 -11.76 5.08 -7.40
N SER A 103 -12.04 6.38 -7.38
CA SER A 103 -12.00 7.23 -8.58
C SER A 103 -10.57 7.63 -8.98
N LYS A 104 -9.58 7.41 -8.12
CA LYS A 104 -8.17 7.78 -8.32
C LYS A 104 -7.32 6.62 -8.84
N ARG A 105 -7.53 6.25 -10.11
CA ARG A 105 -6.88 5.08 -10.72
C ARG A 105 -5.37 5.20 -10.92
N GLU A 106 -4.86 6.32 -11.39
CA GLU A 106 -3.44 6.43 -11.80
C GLU A 106 -2.45 6.70 -10.67
N LEU A 107 -2.95 6.94 -9.46
CA LEU A 107 -2.12 7.44 -8.38
C LEU A 107 -0.94 6.53 -8.05
N MET A 108 -1.20 5.23 -7.97
CA MET A 108 -0.27 4.26 -7.42
C MET A 108 0.99 4.11 -8.29
N LYS A 109 0.92 4.41 -9.60
CA LYS A 109 2.11 4.47 -10.47
C LYS A 109 3.14 5.51 -10.04
N ARG A 110 2.69 6.66 -9.51
CA ARG A 110 3.58 7.78 -9.16
C ARG A 110 4.50 7.48 -7.98
N PHE A 111 4.14 6.51 -7.17
CA PHE A 111 4.84 6.15 -5.94
C PHE A 111 5.61 4.85 -6.06
N LYS A 112 5.64 4.25 -7.25
CA LYS A 112 6.41 3.05 -7.49
C LYS A 112 7.90 3.39 -7.53
N VAL A 113 8.69 2.68 -6.73
CA VAL A 113 10.15 2.75 -6.68
C VAL A 113 10.76 1.48 -7.27
#